data_AF-A0A7J8VRE9-F1
#
_entry.id   AF-A0A7J8VRE9-F1
#
_cell.length_a   1.000
_cell.length_b   1.000
_cell.length_c   1.000
_cell.angle_alpha   90.00
_cell.angle_beta   90.00
_cell.angle_gamma   90.00
#
_symmetry.space_group_name_H-M   'P 1'
#
loop_
_entity.id
_entity.type
_entity.pdbx_description
1 polymer ?
#
loop_
_entity_poly.entity_id
_entity_poly.type
_entity_poly.pdbx_seq_one_letter_code
_entity_poly.pdbx_strand_id
1 'polypeptide(L)'
;MPLQTFKTWRSWSNGPFTFKTRPVPDNPCEQPVLYFLDRVEEVGSSGTRTRYKLSMLGKACNNTTDYAPVMAVKNIVVTSMKMAPDYWQKAPHRQCCEIMDKGSIKSGTMQIRIRNCRQWETTSV
;
A
#
# COMPACT_ATOMS: atom_id res chain seq x y z
N MET A 1 5.82 -4.27 12.10
CA MET A 1 4.75 -4.25 13.13
C MET A 1 3.78 -3.11 12.82
N PRO A 2 2.46 -3.34 12.90
CA PRO A 2 1.43 -2.31 12.68
C PRO A 2 1.46 -1.21 13.74
N LEU A 3 0.98 -0.02 13.37
CA LEU A 3 0.76 1.10 14.30
C LEU A 3 -0.38 0.78 15.27
N GLN A 4 -0.24 1.17 16.53
CA GLN A 4 -1.28 1.02 17.53
C GLN A 4 -2.28 2.17 17.49
N THR A 5 -3.18 2.14 16.51
CA THR A 5 -4.23 3.17 16.32
C THR A 5 -5.50 2.91 17.13
N PHE A 6 -5.49 1.90 18.00
CA PHE A 6 -6.65 1.42 18.73
C PHE A 6 -6.31 1.18 20.21
N LYS A 7 -7.34 1.26 21.04
CA LYS A 7 -7.29 1.08 22.50
C LYS A 7 -8.41 0.13 22.91
N THR A 8 -8.24 -0.53 24.05
CA THR A 8 -9.32 -1.34 24.63
C THR A 8 -10.50 -0.46 25.00
N TRP A 9 -11.72 -0.93 24.74
CA TRP A 9 -12.93 -0.18 25.04
C TRP A 9 -13.13 0.16 26.53
N ARG A 10 -12.89 -0.81 27.44
CA ARG A 10 -13.17 -0.62 28.87
C ARG A 10 -12.09 0.17 29.60
N SER A 11 -10.83 -0.18 29.41
CA SER A 11 -9.70 0.40 30.15
C SER A 11 -8.95 1.49 29.40
N TRP A 12 -9.28 1.73 28.12
CA TRP A 12 -8.52 2.63 27.24
C TRP A 12 -7.00 2.35 27.22
N SER A 13 -6.62 1.11 27.55
CA SER A 13 -5.25 0.64 27.60
C SER A 13 -4.79 0.16 26.23
N ASN A 14 -3.46 0.04 26.10
CA ASN A 14 -2.78 -0.34 24.87
C ASN A 14 -2.77 -1.86 24.59
N GLY A 15 -3.67 -2.61 25.22
CA GLY A 15 -3.72 -4.06 25.14
C GLY A 15 -4.58 -4.67 26.26
N PRO A 16 -4.67 -6.01 26.30
CA PRO A 16 -3.84 -6.98 25.58
C PRO A 16 -4.35 -7.26 24.15
N PHE A 17 -3.47 -7.10 23.16
CA PHE A 17 -3.74 -7.48 21.77
C PHE A 17 -2.88 -8.67 21.38
N THR A 18 -3.39 -9.55 20.51
CA THR A 18 -2.73 -10.82 20.13
C THR A 18 -1.51 -10.66 19.21
N PHE A 19 -1.18 -9.42 18.83
CA PHE A 19 -0.07 -9.10 17.94
C PHE A 19 0.72 -7.90 18.46
N LYS A 20 2.02 -7.88 18.16
CA LYS A 20 2.90 -6.78 18.53
C LYS A 20 2.54 -5.53 17.72
N THR A 21 2.31 -4.42 18.42
CA THR A 21 2.09 -3.09 17.83
C THR A 21 3.26 -2.17 18.14
N ARG A 22 3.43 -1.12 17.34
CA ARG A 22 4.33 0.01 17.64
C ARG A 22 3.51 1.27 17.95
N PRO A 23 3.97 2.16 18.84
CA PRO A 23 3.27 3.41 19.12
C PRO A 23 3.16 4.26 17.86
N VAL A 24 2.15 5.13 17.82
CA VAL A 24 2.02 6.15 16.77
C VAL A 24 3.00 7.28 17.10
N PRO A 25 3.94 7.62 16.20
CA PRO A 25 4.86 8.73 16.43
C PRO A 25 4.09 10.04 16.55
N ASP A 26 4.48 10.88 17.51
CA ASP A 26 3.92 12.23 17.66
C ASP A 26 4.33 13.13 16.50
N ASN A 27 5.55 12.94 15.98
CA ASN A 27 6.05 13.64 14.81
C ASN A 27 5.32 13.15 13.53
N PRO A 28 4.56 14.00 12.83
CA PRO A 28 3.83 13.60 11.62
C PRO A 28 4.76 13.14 10.48
N CYS A 29 6.04 13.51 10.49
CA CYS A 29 7.01 13.07 9.50
C CYS A 29 7.56 11.67 9.78
N GLU A 30 7.44 11.18 11.01
CA GLU A 30 7.78 9.80 11.35
C GLU A 30 6.58 8.86 11.16
N GLN A 31 5.39 9.42 10.98
CA GLN A 31 4.20 8.66 10.64
C GLN A 31 4.32 8.13 9.20
N PRO A 32 3.76 6.94 8.92
CA PRO A 32 3.75 6.38 7.58
C PRO A 32 2.90 7.22 6.64
N VAL A 33 3.32 7.28 5.38
CA VAL A 33 2.55 7.95 4.34
C VAL A 33 1.32 7.12 3.97
N LEU A 34 0.17 7.80 3.97
CA LEU A 34 -1.14 7.19 3.74
C LEU A 34 -1.64 7.52 2.34
N TYR A 35 -2.07 6.50 1.61
CA TYR A 35 -2.77 6.62 0.33
C TYR A 35 -4.17 6.05 0.47
N PHE A 36 -5.18 6.78 0.01
CA PHE A 36 -6.56 6.31 -0.02
C PHE A 36 -6.95 5.88 -1.42
N LEU A 37 -7.79 4.86 -1.53
CA LEU A 37 -8.38 4.45 -2.80
C LEU A 37 -9.22 5.62 -3.35
N ASP A 38 -8.85 6.10 -4.53
CA ASP A 38 -9.46 7.24 -5.21
C ASP A 38 -10.37 6.77 -6.36
N ARG A 39 -9.94 5.75 -7.11
CA ARG A 39 -10.70 5.24 -8.24
C ARG A 39 -10.43 3.76 -8.49
N VAL A 40 -11.45 3.06 -8.98
CA VAL A 40 -11.39 1.71 -9.53
C VAL A 40 -11.93 1.73 -10.95
N GLU A 41 -11.19 1.14 -11.89
CA GLU A 41 -11.54 1.03 -13.30
C GLU A 41 -11.32 -0.41 -13.76
N GLU A 42 -12.20 -0.91 -14.63
CA GLU A 42 -11.98 -2.15 -15.35
C GLU A 42 -11.15 -1.86 -16.62
N VAL A 43 -10.17 -2.72 -16.91
CA VAL A 43 -9.31 -2.58 -18.09
C VAL A 43 -9.43 -3.83 -18.96
N GLY A 44 -9.97 -3.66 -20.16
CA GLY A 44 -10.30 -4.80 -21.04
C GLY A 44 -11.41 -5.67 -20.42
N SER A 45 -11.34 -6.99 -20.63
CA SER A 45 -12.33 -7.94 -20.11
C SER A 45 -11.98 -8.57 -18.76
N SER A 46 -10.73 -8.43 -18.31
CA SER A 46 -10.22 -9.16 -17.14
C SER A 46 -9.20 -8.37 -16.32
N GLY A 47 -8.89 -7.12 -16.67
CA GLY A 47 -7.97 -6.28 -15.90
C GLY A 47 -8.70 -5.39 -14.91
N THR A 48 -8.00 -5.00 -13.85
CA THR A 48 -8.44 -3.96 -12.92
C THR A 48 -7.32 -2.94 -12.76
N ARG A 49 -7.69 -1.66 -12.77
CA ARG A 49 -6.81 -0.53 -12.51
C ARG A 49 -7.36 0.24 -11.33
N THR A 50 -6.60 0.31 -10.26
CA THR A 50 -6.93 1.11 -9.09
C THR A 50 -5.97 2.28 -8.97
N ARG A 51 -6.50 3.43 -8.57
CA ARG A 51 -5.72 4.63 -8.26
C ARG A 51 -5.85 4.92 -6.78
N TYR A 52 -4.73 5.13 -6.13
CA TYR A 52 -4.64 5.57 -4.75
C TYR A 52 -4.00 6.95 -4.71
N LYS A 53 -4.58 7.85 -3.94
CA LYS A 53 -4.16 9.25 -3.84
C LYS A 53 -3.57 9.52 -2.46
N LEU A 54 -2.46 10.26 -2.45
CA LEU A 54 -1.79 10.68 -1.22
C LEU A 54 -2.73 11.47 -0.32
N SER A 55 -2.85 11.06 0.94
CA SER A 55 -3.58 11.77 1.98
C SER A 55 -2.86 13.05 2.39
N MET A 56 -3.60 14.11 2.68
CA MET A 56 -3.05 15.44 2.99
C MET A 56 -2.23 15.53 4.28
N LEU A 57 -2.23 14.50 5.13
CA LEU A 57 -1.41 14.45 6.35
C LEU A 57 0.09 14.65 6.08
N GLY A 58 0.59 14.32 4.88
CA GLY A 58 1.99 14.52 4.50
C GLY A 58 2.43 15.97 4.27
N LYS A 59 1.51 16.95 4.18
CA LYS A 59 1.88 18.35 3.87
C LYS A 59 2.74 19.02 4.95
N ALA A 60 2.69 18.53 6.19
CA ALA A 60 3.48 19.07 7.30
C ALA A 60 5.00 18.90 7.10
N CYS A 61 5.42 17.94 6.26
CA CYS A 61 6.82 17.52 6.10
C CYS A 61 7.47 18.03 4.81
N ASN A 62 6.83 18.98 4.11
CA ASN A 62 7.31 19.47 2.82
C ASN A 62 8.68 20.18 2.87
N ASN A 63 9.12 20.64 4.05
CA ASN A 63 10.36 21.41 4.22
C ASN A 63 11.60 20.56 4.56
N THR A 64 11.46 19.24 4.73
CA THR A 64 12.59 18.34 4.98
C THR A 64 13.04 17.68 3.67
N THR A 65 14.31 17.87 3.30
CA THR A 65 14.93 17.31 2.09
C THR A 65 14.75 15.79 1.98
N ASP A 66 14.76 15.10 3.10
CA ASP A 66 14.65 13.64 3.16
C ASP A 66 13.26 13.12 2.79
N TYR A 67 12.22 13.97 2.92
CA TYR A 67 10.82 13.62 2.63
C TYR A 67 10.37 14.00 1.22
N ALA A 68 11.17 14.79 0.50
CA ALA A 68 10.84 15.24 -0.84
C ALA A 68 10.57 14.10 -1.84
N PRO A 69 11.33 12.97 -1.86
CA PRO A 69 11.05 11.86 -2.77
C PRO A 69 9.68 11.20 -2.53
N VAL A 70 9.27 11.13 -1.26
CA VAL A 70 7.99 10.51 -0.89
C VAL A 70 6.83 11.42 -1.28
N MET A 71 6.97 12.73 -1.05
CA MET A 71 5.96 13.73 -1.45
C MET A 71 5.85 13.91 -2.96
N ALA A 72 6.85 13.48 -3.73
CA ALA A 72 6.77 13.45 -5.19
C ALA A 72 5.76 12.41 -5.70
N VAL A 73 5.49 11.33 -4.96
CA VAL A 73 4.51 10.31 -5.31
C VAL A 73 3.12 10.73 -4.84
N LYS A 74 2.41 11.47 -5.68
CA LYS A 74 1.04 11.94 -5.39
C LYS A 74 0.00 10.84 -5.61
N ASN A 75 0.24 9.97 -6.59
CA ASN A 75 -0.67 8.89 -6.94
C ASN A 75 0.08 7.58 -7.10
N ILE A 76 -0.55 6.49 -6.69
CA ILE A 76 -0.11 5.13 -6.98
C ILE A 76 -1.19 4.49 -7.84
N VAL A 77 -0.80 4.04 -9.03
CA VAL A 77 -1.69 3.30 -9.92
C VAL A 77 -1.28 1.84 -9.85
N VAL A 78 -2.21 0.99 -9.42
CA VAL A 78 -2.02 -0.45 -9.33
C VAL A 78 -2.84 -1.12 -10.43
N THR A 79 -2.19 -1.92 -11.25
CA THR A 79 -2.87 -2.77 -12.26
C THR A 79 -2.77 -4.23 -11.85
N SER A 80 -3.87 -4.97 -12.00
CA SER A 80 -3.94 -6.39 -11.68
C SER A 80 -4.89 -7.11 -12.64
N MET A 81 -4.79 -8.44 -12.69
CA MET A 81 -5.85 -9.26 -13.29
C MET A 81 -6.96 -9.47 -12.26
N LYS A 82 -8.21 -9.51 -12.72
CA LYS A 82 -9.36 -9.97 -11.94
C LYS A 82 -9.08 -11.38 -11.46
N MET A 83 -9.34 -11.61 -10.18
CA MET A 83 -9.24 -12.96 -9.63
C MET A 83 -10.30 -13.84 -10.29
N ALA A 84 -9.88 -15.04 -10.72
CA ALA A 84 -10.80 -16.03 -11.23
C ALA A 84 -11.76 -16.49 -10.10
N PRO A 85 -13.01 -16.88 -10.41
CA PRO A 85 -13.97 -17.30 -9.38
C PRO A 85 -13.50 -18.48 -8.53
N ASP A 86 -12.70 -19.38 -9.13
CA ASP A 86 -12.15 -20.58 -8.50
C ASP A 86 -10.87 -20.31 -7.68
N TYR A 87 -10.38 -19.06 -7.63
CA TYR A 87 -9.12 -18.73 -6.96
C TYR A 87 -9.11 -19.14 -5.48
N TRP A 88 -10.24 -19.04 -4.80
CA TRP A 88 -10.41 -19.43 -3.39
C TRP A 88 -10.31 -20.93 -3.14
N GLN A 89 -10.46 -21.76 -4.19
CA GLN A 89 -10.32 -23.22 -4.08
C GLN A 89 -8.88 -23.69 -4.25
N LYS A 90 -7.99 -22.80 -4.73
CA LYS A 90 -6.57 -23.08 -4.90
C LYS A 90 -5.85 -22.85 -3.58
N ALA A 91 -4.69 -23.48 -3.41
CA ALA A 91 -3.82 -23.18 -2.29
C ALA A 91 -3.51 -21.66 -2.27
N PRO A 92 -3.28 -21.05 -1.09
CA PRO A 92 -2.95 -19.63 -1.00
C PRO A 92 -1.64 -19.33 -1.76
N HIS A 93 -1.75 -18.81 -2.98
CA HIS A 93 -0.59 -18.40 -3.78
C HIS A 93 -0.40 -16.89 -3.64
N ARG A 94 0.82 -16.47 -3.25
CA ARG A 94 1.19 -15.05 -3.26
C ARG A 94 1.24 -14.55 -4.71
N GLN A 95 0.65 -13.39 -4.96
CA GLN A 95 0.86 -12.65 -6.19
C GLN A 95 2.12 -11.79 -6.05
N CYS A 96 2.87 -11.65 -7.13
CA CYS A 96 4.08 -10.83 -7.16
C CYS A 96 3.74 -9.40 -7.61
N CYS A 97 4.38 -8.43 -6.96
CA CYS A 97 4.27 -7.01 -7.27
C CYS A 97 5.51 -6.56 -8.04
N GLU A 98 5.31 -5.91 -9.18
CA GLU A 98 6.36 -5.34 -10.02
C GLU A 98 6.22 -3.82 -10.05
N ILE A 99 7.31 -3.12 -9.72
CA ILE A 99 7.39 -1.66 -9.90
C ILE A 99 7.73 -1.39 -11.36
N MET A 100 6.79 -0.76 -12.07
CA MET A 100 6.93 -0.48 -13.50
C MET A 100 7.91 0.69 -13.74
N ASP A 101 8.36 0.85 -14.98
CA ASP A 101 9.21 1.96 -15.41
C ASP A 101 10.49 2.15 -14.56
N LYS A 102 11.03 1.06 -14.00
CA LYS A 102 12.18 1.08 -13.06
C LYS A 102 11.97 2.03 -11.87
N GLY A 103 10.72 2.24 -11.45
CA GLY A 103 10.38 3.15 -10.35
C GLY A 103 10.33 4.63 -10.73
N SER A 104 10.38 4.96 -12.03
CA SER A 104 10.22 6.33 -12.50
C SER A 104 8.84 6.89 -12.12
N ILE A 105 8.85 8.08 -11.51
CA ILE A 105 7.63 8.80 -11.13
C ILE A 105 7.28 9.79 -12.24
N LYS A 106 6.24 9.47 -13.02
CA LYS A 106 5.78 10.31 -14.14
C LYS A 106 4.60 11.16 -13.68
N SER A 107 4.72 12.49 -13.75
CA SER A 107 3.68 13.44 -13.32
C SER A 107 3.14 13.15 -11.91
N GLY A 108 4.04 12.80 -10.99
CA GLY A 108 3.70 12.44 -9.61
C GLY A 108 2.97 11.10 -9.45
N THR A 109 3.02 10.22 -10.46
CA THR A 109 2.36 8.92 -10.44
C THR A 109 3.39 7.79 -10.50
N MET A 110 3.29 6.86 -9.56
CA MET A 110 4.02 5.59 -9.56
C MET A 110 3.11 4.47 -10.05
N GLN A 111 3.65 3.53 -10.82
CA GLN A 111 2.90 2.41 -11.36
C GLN A 111 3.39 1.09 -10.76
N ILE A 112 2.44 0.30 -10.26
CA ILE A 112 2.67 -1.03 -9.70
C ILE A 112 1.80 -2.01 -10.48
N ARG A 113 2.37 -3.17 -10.83
CA ARG A 113 1.66 -4.27 -11.48
C ARG A 113 1.65 -5.49 -10.58
N ILE A 114 0.46 -6.00 -10.29
CA ILE A 114 0.26 -7.27 -9.60
C ILE A 114 0.09 -8.36 -10.66
N ARG A 115 0.88 -9.41 -10.57
CA ARG A 115 0.88 -10.53 -11.52
C ARG A 115 1.26 -11.85 -10.84
N ASN A 116 1.13 -12.95 -11.58
CA ASN A 116 1.71 -14.21 -11.16
C ASN A 116 3.23 -14.08 -11.03
N CYS A 117 3.78 -14.77 -10.03
CA CYS A 117 5.21 -14.87 -9.82
C CYS A 117 5.88 -15.66 -10.95
N ARG A 118 7.07 -15.24 -11.35
CA ARG A 118 7.93 -15.96 -12.31
C ARG A 118 8.53 -17.19 -11.62
N GLN A 119 9.10 -18.12 -12.39
CA GLN A 119 9.69 -19.37 -11.89
C GLN A 119 10.76 -19.17 -10.79
N TRP A 120 11.38 -18.00 -10.72
CA TRP A 120 12.44 -17.66 -9.74
C TRP A 120 11.99 -16.65 -8.68
N GLU A 121 10.72 -16.25 -8.68
CA GLU A 121 10.16 -15.37 -7.67
C GLU A 121 9.48 -16.22 -6.60
N THR A 122 9.90 -16.03 -5.34
CA THR A 122 9.46 -16.88 -4.23
C THR A 122 8.04 -16.53 -3.79
N THR A 123 7.19 -17.54 -3.68
CA THR A 123 5.81 -17.42 -3.18
C THR A 123 5.65 -17.82 -1.71
N SER A 124 6.71 -18.32 -1.05
CA SER A 124 6.67 -18.78 0.35
C SER A 124 6.70 -17.64 1.37
N VAL A 125 6.15 -17.92 2.56
CA VAL A 125 6.05 -17.03 3.73
C VAL A 125 7.33 -17.04 4.54
#